data_AF-A9KR34-F1
#
_entry.id   AF-A9KR34-F1
#
_cell.length_a   1.000
_cell.length_b   1.000
_cell.length_c   1.000
_cell.angle_alpha   90.00
_cell.angle_beta   90.00
_cell.angle_gamma   90.00
#
_symmetry.space_group_name_H-M   'P 1'
#
loop_
_entity.id
_entity.type
_entity.pdbx_description
1 polymer ?
#
loop_
_entity_poly.entity_id
_entity_poly.type
_entity_poly.pdbx_seq_one_letter_code
_entity_poly.pdbx_strand_id
1 'polypeptide(L)'
;MKLSTAVFYKLDETSFKCAKACAGMEDKMKKIKRIGTIVLALTLATSLWACSKNKGSDVTNEDGITVVPEVPAQEKQGKTVLTVNNLTVSYEEAVLYLQSRKEEIEELYGKDVWSLVVDEDGTTYEQLLKDSVYEEIEYLMLVCSKAEELGITLSEDELLDADEFTADFTSNFSPEALDYYNVNKGVVNKIYRDNMLANKIYESLTLNVDTEVSDELARQAVFQYILVGKYGYDANGNRIEYTKEQLEESKTRAYKLREEALDAKNFYDFAAANSDDENEVEITVGKGDMKENLEKVAFALDEGEISDVIDTADGYFIFRCVSLLDRNATDSKKEDIIIKRQEEAFDVEYNKWQGEKEVKLNKEIWNSIDITGELVK
;
A
#
# COMPACT_ATOMS: atom_id res chain seq x y z
N MET A 1 -28.13 1.72 13.98
CA MET A 1 -27.19 2.72 14.50
C MET A 1 -25.90 2.47 13.74
N LYS A 2 -25.63 3.30 12.72
CA LYS A 2 -24.52 3.13 11.78
C LYS A 2 -23.26 3.68 12.43
N LEU A 3 -22.28 2.84 12.71
CA LEU A 3 -20.92 3.26 13.02
C LEU A 3 -20.07 3.12 11.76
N SER A 4 -19.28 4.17 11.54
CA SER A 4 -18.58 4.59 10.34
C SER A 4 -17.69 3.53 9.69
N THR A 5 -17.86 3.32 8.39
CA THR A 5 -17.01 2.46 7.51
C THR A 5 -16.00 3.32 6.72
N ALA A 6 -15.59 4.48 7.24
CA ALA A 6 -14.99 5.55 6.41
C ALA A 6 -13.46 5.76 6.54
N VAL A 7 -12.69 4.90 7.21
CA VAL A 7 -11.25 5.19 7.45
C VAL A 7 -10.27 4.26 6.70
N PHE A 8 -10.73 3.16 6.07
CA PHE A 8 -9.80 2.15 5.50
C PHE A 8 -9.71 2.10 3.96
N TYR A 9 -10.31 3.05 3.23
CA TYR A 9 -10.45 2.95 1.75
C TYR A 9 -9.51 3.84 0.92
N LYS A 10 -8.50 4.50 1.50
CA LYS A 10 -7.70 5.50 0.77
C LYS A 10 -6.25 5.14 0.45
N LEU A 11 -5.76 3.95 0.79
CA LEU A 11 -4.38 3.53 0.49
C LEU A 11 -4.21 2.75 -0.83
N ASP A 12 -5.29 2.43 -1.56
CA ASP A 12 -5.22 1.54 -2.72
C ASP A 12 -5.42 2.19 -4.12
N GLU A 13 -5.64 3.51 -4.22
CA GLU A 13 -5.76 4.13 -5.56
C GLU A 13 -4.40 4.43 -6.23
N THR A 14 -3.30 4.45 -5.47
CA THR A 14 -1.94 4.68 -5.99
C THR A 14 -1.25 3.42 -6.51
N SER A 15 -1.62 2.25 -5.98
CA SER A 15 -1.17 0.92 -6.43
C SER A 15 -1.76 0.57 -7.80
N PHE A 16 -2.97 1.05 -8.10
CA PHE A 16 -3.72 0.69 -9.30
C PHE A 16 -3.25 1.35 -10.60
N LYS A 17 -2.39 2.38 -10.54
CA LYS A 17 -1.90 3.10 -11.75
C LYS A 17 -0.48 2.72 -12.20
N CYS A 18 0.16 1.72 -11.61
CA CYS A 18 1.55 1.37 -11.93
C CYS A 18 1.73 0.27 -13.01
N ALA A 19 0.74 0.06 -13.89
CA ALA A 19 0.81 -0.90 -15.01
C ALA A 19 1.38 -0.31 -16.32
N LYS A 20 2.18 0.77 -16.27
CA LYS A 20 2.90 1.30 -17.44
C LYS A 20 4.15 2.07 -17.01
N ALA A 21 5.29 1.37 -16.91
CA ALA A 21 6.64 1.85 -17.24
C ALA A 21 7.71 0.93 -16.62
N CYS A 22 8.05 -0.16 -17.32
CA CYS A 22 9.28 -0.91 -17.06
C CYS A 22 10.48 -0.04 -17.46
N ALA A 23 11.14 0.60 -16.49
CA ALA A 23 12.52 1.12 -16.55
C ALA A 23 12.91 1.94 -15.30
N GLY A 24 11.95 2.36 -14.45
CA GLY A 24 12.21 3.26 -13.31
C GLY A 24 12.07 2.64 -11.91
N MET A 25 11.92 1.31 -11.81
CA MET A 25 11.56 0.63 -10.55
C MET A 25 12.73 0.46 -9.56
N GLU A 26 13.99 0.38 -10.03
CA GLU A 26 15.13 0.11 -9.13
C GLU A 26 15.39 1.22 -8.10
N ASP A 27 15.21 2.49 -8.50
CA ASP A 27 15.53 3.63 -7.62
C ASP A 27 14.37 3.95 -6.65
N LYS A 28 13.14 3.56 -7.00
CA LYS A 28 11.96 3.63 -6.12
C LYS A 28 11.95 2.49 -5.10
N MET A 29 12.33 1.26 -5.48
CA MET A 29 12.45 0.12 -4.56
C MET A 29 13.57 0.32 -3.51
N LYS A 30 14.67 0.99 -3.85
CA LYS A 30 15.72 1.37 -2.87
C LYS A 30 15.26 2.41 -1.85
N LYS A 31 14.30 3.28 -2.20
CA LYS A 31 13.69 4.23 -1.24
C LYS A 31 12.64 3.57 -0.35
N ILE A 32 11.93 2.56 -0.86
CA ILE A 32 10.97 1.75 -0.07
C ILE A 32 11.69 0.98 1.06
N LYS A 33 12.94 0.55 0.85
CA LYS A 33 13.79 -0.01 1.94
C LYS A 33 14.13 0.95 3.09
N ARG A 34 13.77 2.24 3.01
CA ARG A 34 14.11 3.26 4.02
C ARG A 34 12.93 3.91 4.73
N ILE A 35 11.70 3.59 4.36
CA ILE A 35 10.52 4.18 5.00
C ILE A 35 9.68 3.01 5.52
N GLY A 36 9.85 2.76 6.82
CA GLY A 36 8.91 1.95 7.59
C GLY A 36 7.54 2.63 7.51
N THR A 37 6.61 1.95 6.87
CA THR A 37 5.18 2.21 7.00
C THR A 37 4.54 0.84 6.81
N ILE A 38 4.78 -0.05 7.78
CA ILE A 38 3.96 -1.25 7.94
C ILE A 38 2.67 -0.75 8.59
N VAL A 39 1.84 -0.08 7.79
CA VAL A 39 0.42 0.05 8.10
C VAL A 39 -0.08 -1.38 8.15
N LEU A 40 -0.59 -1.79 9.31
CA LEU A 40 -1.31 -3.04 9.53
C LEU A 40 -2.54 -3.07 8.62
N ALA A 41 -2.36 -3.31 7.33
CA ALA A 41 -3.41 -3.62 6.37
C ALA A 41 -3.72 -5.12 6.46
N LEU A 42 -3.98 -5.62 7.67
CA LEU A 42 -4.65 -6.90 7.89
C LEU A 42 -6.16 -6.69 7.73
N THR A 43 -6.55 -6.17 6.55
CA THR A 43 -7.89 -6.40 6.04
C THR A 43 -7.85 -7.74 5.31
N LEU A 44 -8.06 -8.84 6.05
CA LEU A 44 -8.74 -9.99 5.47
C LEU A 44 -10.11 -9.45 5.03
N ALA A 45 -10.18 -9.02 3.77
CA ALA A 45 -11.32 -8.31 3.22
C ALA A 45 -12.59 -9.12 3.49
N THR A 46 -13.49 -8.57 4.30
CA THR A 46 -14.88 -9.02 4.42
C THR A 46 -15.70 -8.66 3.17
N SER A 47 -15.07 -8.58 2.00
CA SER A 47 -15.73 -8.28 0.74
C SER A 47 -15.44 -9.35 -0.29
N LEU A 48 -16.50 -10.10 -0.59
CA LEU A 48 -16.81 -10.76 -1.85
C LEU A 48 -16.25 -12.17 -2.07
N TRP A 49 -16.89 -13.15 -1.43
CA TRP A 49 -17.19 -14.41 -2.11
C TRP A 49 -18.71 -14.55 -2.31
N ALA A 50 -19.22 -13.79 -3.27
CA ALA A 50 -20.48 -14.15 -3.93
C ALA A 50 -20.14 -15.22 -4.98
N CYS A 51 -20.18 -16.49 -4.58
CA CYS A 51 -20.02 -17.64 -5.49
C CYS A 51 -20.95 -17.51 -6.71
N SER A 52 -20.39 -17.17 -7.86
CA SER A 52 -21.04 -17.38 -9.15
C SER A 52 -20.98 -18.87 -9.48
N LYS A 53 -22.14 -19.54 -9.41
CA LYS A 53 -22.30 -20.88 -9.97
C LYS A 53 -21.99 -20.83 -11.47
N ASN A 54 -20.87 -21.41 -11.88
CA ASN A 54 -20.77 -21.91 -13.25
C ASN A 54 -20.24 -23.34 -13.29
N LYS A 55 -21.01 -24.20 -13.97
CA LYS A 55 -20.75 -25.62 -14.14
C LYS A 55 -19.73 -25.83 -15.27
N GLY A 56 -18.58 -26.37 -14.90
CA GLY A 56 -17.78 -27.36 -15.61
C GLY A 56 -17.29 -27.12 -17.05
N SER A 57 -15.99 -27.35 -17.25
CA SER A 57 -15.52 -28.34 -18.22
C SER A 57 -14.09 -28.77 -17.87
N ASP A 58 -13.85 -30.08 -17.82
CA ASP A 58 -12.53 -30.72 -17.79
C ASP A 58 -11.63 -30.18 -18.92
N VAL A 59 -10.38 -29.86 -18.59
CA VAL A 59 -9.27 -29.82 -19.54
C VAL A 59 -8.04 -30.42 -18.87
N THR A 60 -7.71 -31.65 -19.24
CA THR A 60 -6.39 -32.25 -19.03
C THR A 60 -5.37 -31.54 -19.91
N ASN A 61 -4.17 -31.28 -19.40
CA ASN A 61 -2.98 -31.23 -20.25
C ASN A 61 -1.75 -31.83 -19.53
N GLU A 62 -1.05 -32.64 -20.30
CA GLU A 62 0.25 -33.22 -20.08
C GLU A 62 1.32 -32.12 -20.24
N ASP A 63 2.13 -31.90 -19.22
CA ASP A 63 3.59 -31.89 -19.35
C ASP A 63 4.17 -32.02 -17.95
N GLY A 64 4.51 -33.27 -17.61
CA GLY A 64 4.99 -33.67 -16.31
C GLY A 64 6.40 -33.16 -16.06
N ILE A 65 6.50 -32.15 -15.20
CA ILE A 65 7.57 -32.06 -14.21
C ILE A 65 6.89 -31.90 -12.85
N THR A 66 6.63 -33.03 -12.21
CA THR A 66 6.26 -33.07 -10.80
C THR A 66 7.51 -32.78 -9.98
N VAL A 67 7.62 -31.55 -9.46
CA VAL A 67 8.52 -31.29 -8.33
C VAL A 67 7.92 -32.04 -7.15
N VAL A 68 8.44 -33.24 -6.88
CA VAL A 68 8.03 -34.03 -5.72
C VAL A 68 8.45 -33.24 -4.49
N PRO A 69 7.52 -32.82 -3.61
CA PRO A 69 7.91 -32.20 -2.35
C PRO A 69 8.79 -33.20 -1.59
N GLU A 70 9.97 -32.75 -1.15
CA GLU A 70 10.97 -33.60 -0.47
C GLU A 70 10.42 -34.27 0.80
N VAL A 71 9.27 -33.77 1.31
CA VAL A 71 8.50 -34.32 2.43
C VAL A 71 6.99 -34.15 2.16
N PRO A 72 6.15 -35.20 2.28
CA PRO A 72 4.69 -35.10 2.10
C PRO A 72 4.03 -34.13 3.08
N ALA A 73 2.98 -33.41 2.65
CA ALA A 73 2.24 -32.44 3.48
C ALA A 73 1.74 -33.05 4.81
N GLN A 74 1.34 -34.33 4.79
CA GLN A 74 0.89 -35.04 6.01
C GLN A 74 1.98 -35.21 7.07
N GLU A 75 3.25 -35.29 6.69
CA GLU A 75 4.36 -35.40 7.65
C GLU A 75 4.75 -34.05 8.27
N LYS A 76 4.20 -32.94 7.77
CA LYS A 76 4.46 -31.58 8.25
C LYS A 76 3.36 -31.03 9.16
N GLN A 77 2.19 -31.68 9.18
CA GLN A 77 1.06 -31.30 10.01
C GLN A 77 1.46 -31.21 11.49
N GLY A 78 1.05 -30.14 12.16
CA GLY A 78 1.34 -29.84 13.56
C GLY A 78 2.78 -29.41 13.85
N LYS A 79 3.67 -29.35 12.85
CA LYS A 79 5.04 -28.87 13.06
C LYS A 79 5.07 -27.36 13.16
N THR A 80 5.94 -26.85 14.03
CA THR A 80 6.26 -25.42 14.12
C THR A 80 7.14 -25.00 12.95
N VAL A 81 6.72 -23.94 12.25
CA VAL A 81 7.46 -23.34 11.14
C VAL A 81 8.25 -22.12 11.58
N LEU A 82 7.63 -21.26 12.38
CA LEU A 82 8.23 -20.04 12.89
C LEU A 82 8.01 -19.96 14.41
N THR A 83 9.02 -19.47 15.13
CA THR A 83 8.90 -19.05 16.51
C THR A 83 9.41 -17.63 16.62
N VAL A 84 8.61 -16.74 17.19
CA VAL A 84 8.98 -15.35 17.53
C VAL A 84 8.79 -15.19 19.02
N ASN A 85 9.88 -14.99 19.75
CA ASN A 85 9.94 -15.02 21.21
C ASN A 85 9.35 -16.33 21.77
N ASN A 86 8.22 -16.23 22.47
CA ASN A 86 7.47 -17.34 23.06
C ASN A 86 6.29 -17.82 22.21
N LEU A 87 6.00 -17.16 21.09
CA LEU A 87 4.88 -17.52 20.19
C LEU A 87 5.35 -18.39 19.04
N THR A 88 4.49 -19.32 18.61
CA THR A 88 4.78 -20.28 17.55
C THR A 88 3.71 -20.24 16.47
N VAL A 89 4.15 -20.40 15.23
CA VAL A 89 3.31 -20.52 14.03
C VAL A 89 3.43 -21.95 13.52
N SER A 90 2.29 -22.62 13.34
CA SER A 90 2.27 -23.98 12.82
C SER A 90 2.34 -24.00 11.28
N TYR A 91 2.56 -25.18 10.71
CA TYR A 91 2.52 -25.38 9.26
C TYR A 91 1.18 -24.96 8.65
N GLU A 92 0.07 -25.35 9.29
CA GLU A 92 -1.29 -25.01 8.84
C GLU A 92 -1.54 -23.51 8.86
N GLU A 93 -1.04 -22.82 9.89
CA GLU A 93 -1.16 -21.38 10.00
C GLU A 93 -0.40 -20.67 8.86
N ALA A 94 0.85 -21.07 8.63
CA ALA A 94 1.67 -20.54 7.53
C ALA A 94 1.01 -20.80 6.16
N VAL A 95 0.47 -22.01 5.94
CA VAL A 95 -0.24 -22.35 4.70
C VAL A 95 -1.51 -21.51 4.53
N LEU A 96 -2.28 -21.26 5.59
CA LEU A 96 -3.49 -20.43 5.49
C LEU A 96 -3.17 -18.99 5.08
N TYR A 97 -2.13 -18.36 5.65
CA TYR A 97 -1.69 -17.03 5.21
C TYR A 97 -1.29 -17.01 3.73
N LEU A 98 -0.46 -17.96 3.32
CA LEU A 98 0.02 -18.05 1.94
C LEU A 98 -1.12 -18.32 0.95
N GLN A 99 -2.03 -19.24 1.28
CA GLN A 99 -3.15 -19.61 0.42
C GLN A 99 -4.15 -18.46 0.27
N SER A 100 -4.44 -17.72 1.34
CA SER A 100 -5.31 -16.55 1.26
C SER A 100 -4.75 -15.50 0.30
N ARG A 101 -3.44 -15.26 0.32
CA ARG A 101 -2.81 -14.28 -0.58
C ARG A 101 -2.67 -14.81 -2.01
N LYS A 102 -2.45 -16.12 -2.16
CA LYS A 102 -2.43 -16.80 -3.45
C LYS A 102 -3.73 -16.56 -4.22
N GLU A 103 -4.88 -16.77 -3.59
CA GLU A 103 -6.20 -16.68 -4.23
C GLU A 103 -6.47 -15.27 -4.79
N GLU A 104 -6.15 -14.23 -4.02
CA GLU A 104 -6.28 -12.83 -4.46
C GLU A 104 -5.40 -12.51 -5.68
N ILE A 105 -4.16 -12.99 -5.67
CA ILE A 105 -3.21 -12.75 -6.76
C ILE A 105 -3.60 -13.53 -8.02
N GLU A 106 -4.03 -14.80 -7.89
CA GLU A 106 -4.49 -15.60 -9.04
C GLU A 106 -5.78 -15.04 -9.66
N GLU A 107 -6.67 -14.44 -8.86
CA GLU A 107 -7.88 -13.77 -9.36
C GLU A 107 -7.55 -12.60 -10.28
N LEU A 108 -6.51 -11.83 -9.95
CA LEU A 108 -6.12 -10.64 -10.69
C LEU A 108 -5.19 -10.93 -11.88
N TYR A 109 -4.24 -11.85 -11.71
CA TYR A 109 -3.11 -12.04 -12.62
C TYR A 109 -3.03 -13.43 -13.25
N GLY A 110 -3.85 -14.38 -12.78
CA GLY A 110 -3.79 -15.78 -13.22
C GLY A 110 -2.61 -16.54 -12.64
N LYS A 111 -2.59 -17.86 -12.87
CA LYS A 111 -1.65 -18.81 -12.25
C LYS A 111 -0.20 -18.68 -12.73
N ASP A 112 0.02 -18.13 -13.94
CA ASP A 112 1.36 -18.03 -14.53
C ASP A 112 2.26 -17.01 -13.80
N VAL A 113 1.65 -16.13 -12.99
CA VAL A 113 2.32 -15.06 -12.23
C VAL A 113 3.45 -15.57 -11.36
N TRP A 114 3.33 -16.78 -10.80
CA TRP A 114 4.29 -17.34 -9.84
C TRP A 114 5.69 -17.51 -10.42
N SER A 115 5.78 -17.79 -11.72
CA SER A 115 7.04 -18.02 -12.44
C SER A 115 7.72 -16.73 -12.92
N LEU A 116 7.05 -15.57 -12.78
CA LEU A 116 7.59 -14.30 -13.26
C LEU A 116 8.79 -13.89 -12.42
N VAL A 117 9.88 -13.52 -13.09
CA VAL A 117 11.07 -12.95 -12.47
C VAL A 117 10.83 -11.45 -12.26
N VAL A 118 10.97 -10.99 -11.01
CA VAL A 118 10.61 -9.62 -10.58
C VAL A 118 11.81 -8.70 -10.39
N ASP A 119 13.03 -9.22 -10.40
CA ASP A 119 14.27 -8.45 -10.27
C ASP A 119 15.43 -9.03 -11.11
N GLU A 120 16.54 -8.31 -11.16
CA GLU A 120 17.74 -8.72 -11.91
C GLU A 120 18.45 -9.93 -11.29
N ASP A 121 18.18 -10.22 -10.01
CA ASP A 121 18.79 -11.31 -9.25
C ASP A 121 18.08 -12.67 -9.52
N GLY A 122 16.97 -12.65 -10.25
CA GLY A 122 16.22 -13.85 -10.62
C GLY A 122 15.13 -14.25 -9.62
N THR A 123 14.77 -13.37 -8.69
CA THR A 123 13.71 -13.65 -7.70
C THR A 123 12.39 -13.85 -8.43
N THR A 124 11.70 -14.94 -8.11
CA THR A 124 10.35 -15.21 -8.65
C THR A 124 9.28 -14.49 -7.85
N TYR A 125 8.13 -14.24 -8.45
CA TYR A 125 6.98 -13.67 -7.74
C TYR A 125 6.54 -14.57 -6.57
N GLU A 126 6.65 -15.89 -6.71
CA GLU A 126 6.44 -16.85 -5.61
C GLU A 126 7.34 -16.56 -4.40
N GLN A 127 8.64 -16.38 -4.65
CA GLN A 127 9.61 -16.10 -3.58
C GLN A 127 9.32 -14.74 -2.94
N LEU A 128 9.01 -13.73 -3.74
CA LEU A 128 8.62 -12.41 -3.25
C LEU A 128 7.39 -12.48 -2.32
N LEU A 129 6.36 -13.26 -2.70
CA LEU A 129 5.17 -13.44 -1.88
C LEU A 129 5.51 -14.15 -0.56
N LYS A 130 6.27 -15.24 -0.63
CA LYS A 130 6.70 -15.97 0.57
C LYS A 130 7.48 -15.05 1.52
N ASP A 131 8.45 -14.30 1.02
CA ASP A 131 9.23 -13.39 1.87
C ASP A 131 8.33 -12.33 2.51
N SER A 132 7.40 -11.74 1.75
CA SER A 132 6.42 -10.77 2.25
C SER A 132 5.51 -11.37 3.34
N VAL A 133 4.91 -12.53 3.11
CA VAL A 133 4.03 -13.21 4.08
C VAL A 133 4.82 -13.64 5.32
N TYR A 134 6.07 -14.07 5.17
CA TYR A 134 6.93 -14.35 6.31
C TYR A 134 7.16 -13.10 7.17
N GLU A 135 7.49 -11.96 6.55
CA GLU A 135 7.68 -10.69 7.25
C GLU A 135 6.41 -10.23 7.98
N GLU A 136 5.24 -10.42 7.37
CA GLU A 136 3.93 -10.11 7.96
C GLU A 136 3.63 -10.98 9.18
N ILE A 137 3.83 -12.31 9.07
CA ILE A 137 3.64 -13.23 10.19
C ILE A 137 4.63 -12.90 11.33
N GLU A 138 5.89 -12.63 10.99
CA GLU A 138 6.91 -12.27 11.98
C GLU A 138 6.55 -10.97 12.71
N TYR A 139 6.11 -9.94 11.98
CA TYR A 139 5.61 -8.69 12.53
C TYR A 139 4.45 -8.95 13.51
N LEU A 140 3.41 -9.67 13.04
CA LEU A 140 2.22 -9.95 13.84
C LEU A 140 2.58 -10.68 15.13
N MET A 141 3.39 -11.73 15.02
CA MET A 141 3.82 -12.52 16.18
C MET A 141 4.69 -11.71 17.15
N LEU A 142 5.56 -10.84 16.64
CA LEU A 142 6.36 -9.96 17.50
C LEU A 142 5.44 -9.03 18.31
N VAL A 143 4.48 -8.38 17.66
CA VAL A 143 3.52 -7.50 18.34
C VAL A 143 2.72 -8.28 19.39
N CYS A 144 2.12 -9.42 19.01
CA CYS A 144 1.36 -10.26 19.94
C CYS A 144 2.19 -10.78 21.11
N SER A 145 3.50 -11.03 20.92
CA SER A 145 4.38 -11.50 22.00
C SER A 145 4.53 -10.49 23.15
N LYS A 146 4.15 -9.22 22.92
CA LYS A 146 4.21 -8.14 23.91
C LYS A 146 2.92 -7.94 24.69
N ALA A 147 1.85 -8.65 24.34
CA ALA A 147 0.55 -8.55 25.01
C ALA A 147 0.64 -8.74 26.53
N GLU A 148 1.34 -9.78 26.99
CA GLU A 148 1.50 -10.09 28.42
C GLU A 148 2.30 -9.01 29.16
N GLU A 149 3.39 -8.53 28.56
CA GLU A 149 4.22 -7.44 29.11
C GLU A 149 3.41 -6.15 29.28
N LEU A 150 2.52 -5.86 28.33
CA LEU A 150 1.65 -4.69 28.33
C LEU A 150 0.36 -4.88 29.14
N GLY A 151 0.07 -6.09 29.63
CA GLY A 151 -1.18 -6.40 30.32
C GLY A 151 -2.43 -6.32 29.43
N ILE A 152 -2.27 -6.52 28.11
CA ILE A 152 -3.34 -6.42 27.12
C ILE A 152 -3.84 -7.82 26.78
N THR A 153 -5.15 -8.03 26.90
CA THR A 153 -5.82 -9.27 26.50
C THR A 153 -7.11 -8.96 25.74
N LEU A 154 -7.56 -9.91 24.92
CA LEU A 154 -8.91 -9.86 24.37
C LEU A 154 -9.94 -10.01 25.51
N SER A 155 -11.03 -9.28 25.38
CA SER A 155 -12.23 -9.34 26.22
C SER A 155 -13.12 -10.51 25.81
N GLU A 156 -14.13 -10.83 26.61
CA GLU A 156 -15.10 -11.88 26.29
C GLU A 156 -15.85 -11.58 24.98
N ASP A 157 -16.24 -10.32 24.75
CA ASP A 157 -16.92 -9.90 23.52
C ASP A 157 -16.01 -10.07 22.29
N GLU A 158 -14.74 -9.66 22.36
CA GLU A 158 -13.78 -9.83 21.26
C GLU A 158 -13.48 -11.32 20.97
N LEU A 159 -13.51 -12.18 21.99
CA LEU A 159 -13.37 -13.63 21.79
C LEU A 159 -14.60 -14.22 21.09
N LEU A 160 -15.80 -13.74 21.40
CA LEU A 160 -17.03 -14.13 20.71
C LEU A 160 -17.02 -13.67 19.26
N ASP A 161 -16.56 -12.44 18.98
CA ASP A 161 -16.40 -11.94 17.62
C ASP A 161 -15.43 -12.84 16.81
N ALA A 162 -14.30 -13.25 17.39
CA ALA A 162 -13.37 -14.17 16.74
C ALA A 162 -14.00 -15.55 16.43
N ASP A 163 -14.86 -16.05 17.32
CA ASP A 163 -15.62 -17.28 17.10
C ASP A 163 -16.65 -17.12 15.97
N GLU A 164 -17.34 -15.97 15.89
CA GLU A 164 -18.28 -15.63 14.82
C GLU A 164 -17.56 -15.53 13.46
N PHE A 165 -16.45 -14.79 13.39
CA PHE A 165 -15.65 -14.68 12.16
C PHE A 165 -15.11 -16.04 11.70
N THR A 166 -14.69 -16.90 12.65
CA THR A 166 -14.26 -18.27 12.34
C THR A 166 -15.42 -19.10 11.77
N ALA A 167 -16.61 -18.98 12.34
CA ALA A 167 -17.79 -19.69 11.87
C ALA A 167 -18.18 -19.23 10.46
N ASP A 168 -18.20 -17.92 10.22
CA ASP A 168 -18.49 -17.33 8.92
C ASP A 168 -17.48 -17.78 7.86
N PHE A 169 -16.18 -17.67 8.14
CA PHE A 169 -15.13 -18.13 7.22
C PHE A 169 -15.30 -19.62 6.88
N THR A 170 -15.47 -20.47 7.90
CA THR A 170 -15.57 -21.92 7.68
C THR A 170 -16.89 -22.35 7.04
N SER A 171 -17.95 -21.54 7.13
CA SER A 171 -19.25 -21.81 6.51
C SER A 171 -19.21 -21.78 4.97
N ASN A 172 -18.20 -21.12 4.39
CA ASN A 172 -17.97 -21.08 2.94
C ASN A 172 -17.48 -22.43 2.38
N PHE A 173 -17.11 -23.36 3.24
CA PHE A 173 -16.55 -24.66 2.87
C PHE A 173 -17.48 -25.80 3.31
N SER A 174 -17.61 -26.84 2.49
CA SER A 174 -18.21 -28.09 2.95
C SER A 174 -17.28 -28.80 3.96
N PRO A 175 -17.78 -29.70 4.82
CA PRO A 175 -16.92 -30.48 5.71
C PRO A 175 -15.83 -31.24 4.96
N GLU A 176 -16.14 -31.77 3.78
CA GLU A 176 -15.18 -32.45 2.91
C GLU A 176 -14.14 -31.48 2.34
N ALA A 177 -14.54 -30.25 2.02
CA ALA A 177 -13.61 -29.21 1.58
C ALA A 177 -12.70 -28.74 2.72
N LEU A 178 -13.22 -28.59 3.94
CA LEU A 178 -12.40 -28.24 5.11
C LEU A 178 -11.34 -29.31 5.39
N ASP A 179 -11.70 -30.59 5.29
CA ASP A 179 -10.76 -31.71 5.43
C ASP A 179 -9.76 -31.75 4.26
N TYR A 180 -10.25 -31.60 3.03
CA TYR A 180 -9.43 -31.59 1.81
C TYR A 180 -8.38 -30.48 1.81
N TYR A 181 -8.78 -29.26 2.18
CA TYR A 181 -7.87 -28.11 2.27
C TYR A 181 -7.13 -28.03 3.61
N ASN A 182 -7.35 -29.00 4.51
CA ASN A 182 -6.78 -29.03 5.86
C ASN A 182 -7.00 -27.72 6.65
N VAL A 183 -8.17 -27.11 6.46
CA VAL A 183 -8.57 -25.86 7.11
C VAL A 183 -8.99 -26.19 8.55
N ASN A 184 -8.06 -25.96 9.48
CA ASN A 184 -8.29 -26.21 10.90
C ASN A 184 -9.00 -24.99 11.54
N LYS A 185 -10.25 -25.19 12.00
CA LYS A 185 -11.05 -24.14 12.67
C LYS A 185 -10.32 -23.48 13.84
N GLY A 186 -9.55 -24.24 14.62
CA GLY A 186 -8.78 -23.71 15.74
C GLY A 186 -7.63 -22.81 15.27
N VAL A 187 -7.03 -23.12 14.12
CA VAL A 187 -5.99 -22.27 13.51
C VAL A 187 -6.60 -21.00 12.94
N VAL A 188 -7.74 -21.09 12.25
CA VAL A 188 -8.49 -19.92 11.76
C VAL A 188 -8.86 -18.98 12.93
N ASN A 189 -9.40 -19.54 14.02
CA ASN A 189 -9.72 -18.77 15.22
C ASN A 189 -8.49 -18.11 15.84
N LYS A 190 -7.36 -18.83 15.93
CA LYS A 190 -6.09 -18.27 16.40
C LYS A 190 -5.68 -17.08 15.54
N ILE A 191 -5.72 -17.19 14.21
CA ILE A 191 -5.38 -16.10 13.29
C ILE A 191 -6.25 -14.87 13.57
N TYR A 192 -7.57 -15.02 13.67
CA TYR A 192 -8.47 -13.89 14.00
C TYR A 192 -8.11 -13.26 15.36
N ARG A 193 -7.88 -14.08 16.39
CA ARG A 193 -7.53 -13.59 17.72
C ARG A 193 -6.19 -12.86 17.75
N ASP A 194 -5.18 -13.38 17.07
CA ASP A 194 -3.86 -12.74 16.99
C ASP A 194 -3.95 -11.38 16.28
N ASN A 195 -4.74 -11.30 15.21
CA ASN A 195 -5.00 -10.04 14.50
C ASN A 195 -5.72 -9.00 15.38
N MET A 196 -6.79 -9.42 16.06
CA MET A 196 -7.51 -8.55 16.99
C MET A 196 -6.62 -8.09 18.14
N LEU A 197 -5.77 -8.98 18.67
CA LEU A 197 -4.84 -8.67 19.75
C LEU A 197 -3.78 -7.65 19.29
N ALA A 198 -3.22 -7.83 18.09
CA ALA A 198 -2.27 -6.88 17.53
C ALA A 198 -2.89 -5.50 17.30
N ASN A 199 -4.12 -5.44 16.75
CA ASN A 199 -4.86 -4.18 16.61
C ASN A 199 -5.09 -3.51 17.97
N LYS A 200 -5.52 -4.27 18.99
CA LYS A 200 -5.73 -3.76 20.34
C LYS A 200 -4.44 -3.23 20.99
N ILE A 201 -3.30 -3.88 20.74
CA ILE A 201 -2.00 -3.39 21.18
C ILE A 201 -1.67 -2.06 20.50
N TYR A 202 -1.85 -1.97 19.18
CA TYR A 202 -1.66 -0.72 18.43
C TYR A 202 -2.54 0.41 18.99
N GLU A 203 -3.84 0.17 19.15
CA GLU A 203 -4.78 1.15 19.72
C GLU A 203 -4.39 1.59 21.13
N SER A 204 -4.01 0.64 22.00
CA SER A 204 -3.61 0.95 23.38
C SER A 204 -2.35 1.81 23.45
N LEU A 205 -1.39 1.61 22.56
CA LEU A 205 -0.14 2.37 22.54
C LEU A 205 -0.32 3.76 21.92
N THR A 206 -1.28 3.91 21.02
CA THR A 206 -1.52 5.15 20.26
C THR A 206 -2.65 6.00 20.83
N LEU A 207 -3.37 5.51 21.85
CA LEU A 207 -4.54 6.18 22.45
C LEU A 207 -4.25 7.61 22.95
N ASN A 208 -3.04 7.85 23.46
CA ASN A 208 -2.67 9.14 24.08
C ASN A 208 -1.91 10.08 23.14
N VAL A 209 -1.85 9.75 21.84
CA VAL A 209 -1.23 10.62 20.84
C VAL A 209 -2.03 11.91 20.71
N ASP A 210 -1.31 13.03 20.50
CA ASP A 210 -1.94 14.33 20.27
C ASP A 210 -2.78 14.31 18.99
N THR A 211 -4.09 14.44 19.15
CA THR A 211 -5.06 14.50 18.06
C THR A 211 -5.44 15.93 17.68
N GLU A 212 -4.92 16.95 18.38
CA GLU A 212 -5.16 18.33 18.02
C GLU A 212 -4.26 18.73 16.83
N VAL A 213 -4.90 19.07 15.71
CA VAL A 213 -4.23 19.53 14.49
C VAL A 213 -4.87 20.85 14.05
N SER A 214 -4.07 21.92 14.08
CA SER A 214 -4.50 23.24 13.61
C SER A 214 -4.71 23.27 12.09
N ASP A 215 -5.62 24.13 11.62
CA ASP A 215 -5.79 24.42 10.19
C ASP A 215 -4.48 24.89 9.55
N GLU A 216 -3.64 25.65 10.25
CA GLU A 216 -2.37 26.15 9.71
C GLU A 216 -1.40 25.00 9.38
N LEU A 217 -1.33 24.00 10.26
CA LEU A 217 -0.47 22.83 10.06
C LEU A 217 -0.98 21.93 8.93
N ALA A 218 -2.30 21.77 8.81
CA ALA A 218 -2.93 20.89 7.84
C ALA A 218 -3.34 21.60 6.52
N ARG A 219 -3.16 22.92 6.44
CA ARG A 219 -3.70 23.76 5.36
C ARG A 219 -3.40 23.19 3.99
N GLN A 220 -4.46 22.93 3.22
CA GLN A 220 -4.39 22.58 1.82
C GLN A 220 -4.92 23.73 0.96
N ALA A 221 -4.13 24.19 0.00
CA ALA A 221 -4.50 25.21 -0.98
C ALA A 221 -4.64 24.57 -2.36
N VAL A 222 -5.52 25.14 -3.18
CA VAL A 222 -5.79 24.70 -4.55
C VAL A 222 -5.22 25.74 -5.51
N PHE A 223 -4.34 25.27 -6.39
CA PHE A 223 -3.75 26.10 -7.44
C PHE A 223 -4.01 25.48 -8.81
N GLN A 224 -4.30 26.31 -9.79
CA GLN A 224 -4.17 25.95 -11.18
C GLN A 224 -2.83 26.44 -11.70
N TYR A 225 -2.24 25.79 -12.71
CA TYR A 225 -0.96 26.21 -13.22
C TYR A 225 -0.75 25.92 -14.71
N ILE A 226 0.18 26.68 -15.29
CA ILE A 226 0.75 26.46 -16.61
C ILE A 226 2.22 26.17 -16.41
N LEU A 227 2.70 25.05 -16.98
CA LEU A 227 4.12 24.75 -17.09
C LEU A 227 4.57 24.97 -18.53
N VAL A 228 5.66 25.70 -18.72
CA VAL A 228 6.42 25.71 -19.97
C VAL A 228 7.79 25.08 -19.72
N GLY A 229 8.03 23.93 -20.33
CA GLY A 229 9.21 23.11 -20.11
C GLY A 229 10.50 23.76 -20.61
N LYS A 230 11.62 23.40 -19.96
CA LYS A 230 13.00 23.70 -20.40
C LYS A 230 13.71 22.50 -21.02
N TYR A 231 13.01 21.40 -21.15
CA TYR A 231 13.44 20.17 -21.77
C TYR A 231 12.23 19.51 -22.41
N GLY A 232 12.47 18.57 -23.30
CA GLY A 232 11.44 17.72 -23.89
C GLY A 232 11.77 16.26 -23.70
N TYR A 233 10.95 15.41 -24.30
CA TYR A 233 11.21 13.97 -24.38
C TYR A 233 11.20 13.52 -25.84
N ASP A 234 12.09 12.59 -26.19
CA ASP A 234 12.05 11.94 -27.49
C ASP A 234 10.89 10.92 -27.57
N ALA A 235 10.70 10.30 -28.75
CA ALA A 235 9.67 9.30 -28.96
C ALA A 235 9.83 8.03 -28.08
N ASN A 236 10.99 7.84 -27.45
CA ASN A 236 11.28 6.75 -26.53
C ASN A 236 11.15 7.17 -25.05
N GLY A 237 10.76 8.42 -24.78
CA GLY A 237 10.65 8.97 -23.43
C GLY A 237 11.97 9.42 -22.82
N ASN A 238 13.05 9.53 -23.60
CA ASN A 238 14.33 10.04 -23.10
C ASN A 238 14.32 11.57 -23.02
N ARG A 239 14.77 12.12 -21.90
CA ARG A 239 14.89 13.56 -21.70
C ARG A 239 15.89 14.18 -22.69
N ILE A 240 15.45 15.23 -23.39
CA ILE A 240 16.26 16.05 -24.27
C ILE A 240 16.35 17.46 -23.69
N GLU A 241 17.57 17.90 -23.37
CA GLU A 241 17.83 19.27 -22.97
C GLU A 241 17.62 20.24 -24.14
N TYR A 242 16.96 21.36 -23.88
CA TYR A 242 16.75 22.39 -24.90
C TYR A 242 18.05 23.14 -25.21
N THR A 243 18.19 23.51 -26.48
CA THR A 243 19.23 24.44 -26.92
C THR A 243 18.99 25.83 -26.35
N LYS A 244 20.00 26.71 -26.42
CA LYS A 244 19.86 28.10 -25.98
C LYS A 244 18.72 28.83 -26.69
N GLU A 245 18.54 28.58 -27.98
CA GLU A 245 17.46 29.17 -28.78
C GLU A 245 16.09 28.70 -28.27
N GLN A 246 15.92 27.40 -28.10
CA GLN A 246 14.68 26.82 -27.56
C GLN A 246 14.39 27.28 -26.12
N LEU A 247 15.41 27.47 -25.28
CA LEU A 247 15.21 28.03 -23.94
C LEU A 247 14.68 29.47 -23.96
N GLU A 248 15.14 30.30 -24.91
CA GLU A 248 14.63 31.66 -25.12
C GLU A 248 13.21 31.64 -25.73
N GLU A 249 12.91 30.67 -26.60
CA GLU A 249 11.55 30.45 -27.11
C GLU A 249 10.58 30.04 -25.99
N SER A 250 10.95 29.07 -25.15
CA SER A 250 10.18 28.66 -23.97
C SER A 250 9.93 29.83 -23.03
N LYS A 251 10.96 30.65 -22.78
CA LYS A 251 10.85 31.85 -21.96
C LYS A 251 9.84 32.83 -22.56
N THR A 252 10.00 33.14 -23.85
CA THR A 252 9.11 34.06 -24.58
C THR A 252 7.67 33.57 -24.56
N ARG A 253 7.46 32.27 -24.77
CA ARG A 253 6.15 31.63 -24.68
C ARG A 253 5.55 31.76 -23.28
N ALA A 254 6.33 31.51 -22.22
CA ALA A 254 5.85 31.62 -20.85
C ALA A 254 5.33 33.05 -20.55
N TYR A 255 6.10 34.09 -20.88
CA TYR A 255 5.65 35.47 -20.70
C TYR A 255 4.40 35.79 -21.53
N LYS A 256 4.32 35.30 -22.77
CA LYS A 256 3.14 35.47 -23.61
C LYS A 256 1.90 34.80 -23.00
N LEU A 257 2.02 33.55 -22.57
CA LEU A 257 0.94 32.80 -21.95
C LEU A 257 0.46 33.46 -20.65
N ARG A 258 1.37 34.04 -19.87
CA ARG A 258 1.01 34.80 -18.67
C ARG A 258 0.12 36.00 -19.01
N GLU A 259 0.49 36.79 -20.02
CA GLU A 259 -0.34 37.93 -20.45
C GLU A 259 -1.71 37.47 -20.96
N GLU A 260 -1.75 36.42 -21.78
CA GLU A 260 -3.01 35.87 -22.30
C GLU A 260 -3.89 35.27 -21.20
N ALA A 261 -3.29 34.67 -20.16
CA ALA A 261 -4.00 34.09 -19.03
C ALA A 261 -4.73 35.13 -18.19
N LEU A 262 -4.25 36.38 -18.12
CA LEU A 262 -4.93 37.47 -17.41
C LEU A 262 -6.30 37.82 -18.02
N ASP A 263 -6.42 37.68 -19.34
CA ASP A 263 -7.66 37.93 -20.08
C ASP A 263 -8.51 36.66 -20.29
N ALA A 264 -8.01 35.49 -19.85
CA ALA A 264 -8.69 34.22 -20.01
C ALA A 264 -9.96 34.16 -19.15
N LYS A 265 -11.09 33.81 -19.78
CA LYS A 265 -12.38 33.65 -19.06
C LYS A 265 -12.36 32.50 -18.06
N ASN A 266 -11.63 31.43 -18.40
CA ASN A 266 -11.43 30.27 -17.55
C ASN A 266 -9.95 29.88 -17.63
N PHE A 267 -9.24 30.05 -16.52
CA PHE A 267 -7.83 29.72 -16.44
C PHE A 267 -7.58 28.21 -16.56
N TYR A 268 -8.47 27.36 -16.03
CA TYR A 268 -8.33 25.90 -16.13
C TYR A 268 -8.30 25.43 -17.59
N ASP A 269 -9.30 25.82 -18.38
CA ASP A 269 -9.38 25.43 -19.80
C ASP A 269 -8.20 26.00 -20.60
N PHE A 270 -7.77 27.21 -20.26
CA PHE A 270 -6.61 27.83 -20.86
C PHE A 270 -5.33 27.07 -20.52
N ALA A 271 -5.14 26.69 -19.26
CA ALA A 271 -3.99 25.92 -18.81
C ALA A 271 -3.97 24.53 -19.45
N ALA A 272 -5.09 23.80 -19.45
CA ALA A 272 -5.21 22.49 -20.07
C ALA A 272 -4.87 22.50 -21.58
N ALA A 273 -5.14 23.61 -22.27
CA ALA A 273 -4.84 23.75 -23.70
C ALA A 273 -3.40 24.20 -24.01
N ASN A 274 -2.68 24.79 -23.04
CA ASN A 274 -1.42 25.50 -23.29
C ASN A 274 -0.24 25.06 -22.41
N SER A 275 -0.49 24.31 -21.34
CA SER A 275 0.56 23.75 -20.47
C SER A 275 1.29 22.61 -21.17
N ASP A 276 2.59 22.48 -20.90
CA ASP A 276 3.39 21.32 -21.29
C ASP A 276 3.20 20.14 -20.32
N ASP A 277 2.54 20.35 -19.17
CA ASP A 277 2.02 19.25 -18.37
C ASP A 277 0.65 18.81 -18.91
N GLU A 278 0.63 17.66 -19.58
CA GLU A 278 -0.57 17.09 -20.19
C GLU A 278 -1.45 16.29 -19.20
N ASN A 279 -0.94 15.99 -18.00
CA ASN A 279 -1.63 15.10 -17.06
C ASN A 279 -2.43 15.87 -16.02
N GLU A 280 -1.89 16.99 -15.54
CA GLU A 280 -2.44 17.72 -14.41
C GLU A 280 -2.21 19.23 -14.57
N VAL A 281 -3.25 20.04 -14.35
CA VAL A 281 -3.16 21.51 -14.35
C VAL A 281 -3.80 22.13 -13.12
N GLU A 282 -4.34 21.32 -12.21
CA GLU A 282 -4.86 21.74 -10.91
C GLU A 282 -4.26 20.87 -9.81
N ILE A 283 -3.72 21.49 -8.77
CA ILE A 283 -3.08 20.78 -7.67
C ILE A 283 -3.67 21.24 -6.35
N THR A 284 -3.83 20.30 -5.44
CA THR A 284 -4.11 20.57 -4.03
C THR A 284 -2.85 20.25 -3.24
N VAL A 285 -2.31 21.26 -2.55
CA VAL A 285 -1.00 21.20 -1.91
C VAL A 285 -1.00 21.91 -0.58
N GLY A 286 -0.28 21.34 0.39
CA GLY A 286 0.04 21.96 1.66
C GLY A 286 1.48 22.46 1.72
N LYS A 287 1.88 22.84 2.94
CA LYS A 287 3.24 23.28 3.24
C LYS A 287 4.22 22.12 3.13
N GLY A 288 5.29 22.30 2.37
CA GLY A 288 6.34 21.31 2.12
C GLY A 288 6.07 20.41 0.92
N ASP A 289 4.92 20.53 0.26
CA ASP A 289 4.55 19.68 -0.89
C ASP A 289 5.15 20.21 -2.21
N MET A 290 5.63 21.46 -2.22
CA MET A 290 6.27 22.10 -3.38
C MET A 290 7.73 22.47 -3.10
N LYS A 291 8.52 22.66 -4.16
CA LYS A 291 9.86 23.25 -4.04
C LYS A 291 9.74 24.65 -3.42
N GLU A 292 10.65 24.97 -2.49
CA GLU A 292 10.58 26.17 -1.64
C GLU A 292 10.33 27.48 -2.43
N ASN A 293 10.97 27.65 -3.60
CA ASN A 293 10.80 28.83 -4.43
C ASN A 293 9.43 28.92 -5.10
N LEU A 294 8.84 27.79 -5.53
CA LEU A 294 7.48 27.73 -6.08
C LEU A 294 6.45 27.93 -4.97
N GLU A 295 6.64 27.23 -3.85
CA GLU A 295 5.76 27.30 -2.69
C GLU A 295 5.61 28.74 -2.19
N LYS A 296 6.73 29.43 -2.00
CA LYS A 296 6.75 30.79 -1.50
C LYS A 296 5.95 31.75 -2.39
N VAL A 297 6.01 31.59 -3.71
CA VAL A 297 5.26 32.44 -4.64
C VAL A 297 3.79 32.04 -4.66
N ALA A 298 3.47 30.75 -4.80
CA ALA A 298 2.10 30.27 -4.87
C ALA A 298 1.29 30.64 -3.61
N PHE A 299 1.83 30.40 -2.41
CA PHE A 299 1.15 30.72 -1.16
C PHE A 299 1.15 32.22 -0.79
N ALA A 300 1.83 33.07 -1.57
CA ALA A 300 1.76 34.52 -1.42
C ALA A 300 0.65 35.16 -2.27
N LEU A 301 0.03 34.40 -3.18
CA LEU A 301 -1.07 34.87 -4.01
C LEU A 301 -2.36 35.03 -3.20
N ASP A 302 -3.13 36.05 -3.53
CA ASP A 302 -4.53 36.16 -3.11
C ASP A 302 -5.43 35.21 -3.94
N GLU A 303 -6.58 34.82 -3.39
CA GLU A 303 -7.52 33.97 -4.13
C GLU A 303 -7.99 34.63 -5.43
N GLY A 304 -7.88 33.90 -6.54
CA GLY A 304 -8.14 34.37 -7.89
C GLY A 304 -6.96 35.07 -8.57
N GLU A 305 -5.89 35.40 -7.85
CA GLU A 305 -4.70 36.04 -8.41
C GLU A 305 -3.90 35.08 -9.30
N ILE A 306 -3.30 35.63 -10.36
CA ILE A 306 -2.38 34.95 -11.26
C ILE A 306 -0.97 35.47 -11.00
N SER A 307 0.00 34.57 -10.80
CA SER A 307 1.39 34.93 -10.53
C SER A 307 2.09 35.54 -11.75
N ASP A 308 3.22 36.18 -11.50
CA ASP A 308 4.23 36.37 -12.55
C ASP A 308 4.85 35.03 -12.97
N VAL A 309 5.61 35.04 -14.07
CA VAL A 309 6.35 33.87 -14.54
C VAL A 309 7.45 33.51 -13.54
N ILE A 310 7.38 32.31 -12.99
CA ILE A 310 8.35 31.78 -12.03
C ILE A 310 9.34 30.91 -12.77
N ASP A 311 10.60 31.34 -12.80
CA ASP A 311 11.69 30.62 -13.43
C ASP A 311 12.26 29.54 -12.48
N THR A 312 12.21 28.27 -12.90
CA THR A 312 12.81 27.14 -12.17
C THR A 312 13.71 26.31 -13.07
N ALA A 313 14.38 25.31 -12.47
CA ALA A 313 15.18 24.35 -13.22
C ALA A 313 14.33 23.45 -14.15
N ASP A 314 13.09 23.16 -13.77
CA ASP A 314 12.23 22.23 -14.52
C ASP A 314 11.44 22.93 -15.63
N GLY A 315 11.17 24.22 -15.45
CA GLY A 315 10.40 25.02 -16.40
C GLY A 315 10.00 26.37 -15.83
N TYR A 316 9.18 27.06 -16.61
CA TYR A 316 8.54 28.30 -16.22
C TYR A 316 7.12 28.00 -15.74
N PHE A 317 6.79 28.41 -14.52
CA PHE A 317 5.46 28.20 -13.93
C PHE A 317 4.68 29.51 -13.86
N ILE A 318 3.39 29.43 -14.11
CA ILE A 318 2.42 30.50 -13.86
C ILE A 318 1.29 29.88 -13.04
N PHE A 319 1.08 30.33 -11.82
CA PHE A 319 0.02 29.84 -10.96
C PHE A 319 -1.18 30.76 -10.99
N ARG A 320 -2.36 30.18 -10.77
CA ARG A 320 -3.56 30.89 -10.32
C ARG A 320 -3.99 30.29 -9.00
N CYS A 321 -4.17 31.11 -7.97
CA CYS A 321 -4.76 30.64 -6.72
C CYS A 321 -6.27 30.43 -6.90
N VAL A 322 -6.75 29.21 -6.69
CA VAL A 322 -8.18 28.90 -6.72
C VAL A 322 -8.77 29.05 -5.32
N SER A 323 -8.08 28.53 -4.31
CA SER A 323 -8.46 28.61 -2.90
C SER A 323 -7.20 28.51 -2.03
N LEU A 324 -7.08 29.35 -1.00
CA LEU A 324 -6.00 29.23 -0.01
C LEU A 324 -6.31 28.21 1.09
N LEU A 325 -7.55 27.72 1.13
CA LEU A 325 -8.02 26.76 2.12
C LEU A 325 -9.16 25.89 1.58
N ASP A 326 -8.80 24.73 1.03
CA ASP A 326 -9.77 23.68 0.77
C ASP A 326 -10.12 22.95 2.06
N ARG A 327 -11.40 23.05 2.48
CA ARG A 327 -11.85 22.49 3.76
C ARG A 327 -11.78 20.97 3.80
N ASN A 328 -12.19 20.30 2.73
CA ASN A 328 -12.23 18.84 2.72
C ASN A 328 -10.82 18.25 2.69
N ALA A 329 -9.93 18.82 1.87
CA ALA A 329 -8.55 18.40 1.79
C ALA A 329 -7.78 18.73 3.09
N THR A 330 -8.05 19.89 3.70
CA THR A 330 -7.44 20.25 5.00
C THR A 330 -7.90 19.30 6.10
N ASP A 331 -9.19 18.98 6.18
CA ASP A 331 -9.68 18.04 7.20
C ASP A 331 -9.14 16.61 6.95
N SER A 332 -9.07 16.15 5.70
CA SER A 332 -8.41 14.88 5.34
C SER A 332 -6.92 14.90 5.75
N LYS A 333 -6.22 16.03 5.57
CA LYS A 333 -4.82 16.16 5.98
C LYS A 333 -4.64 16.11 7.51
N LYS A 334 -5.61 16.60 8.28
CA LYS A 334 -5.57 16.47 9.74
C LYS A 334 -5.63 15.00 10.15
N GLU A 335 -6.50 14.22 9.52
CA GLU A 335 -6.57 12.77 9.74
C GLU A 335 -5.22 12.11 9.41
N ASP A 336 -4.62 12.43 8.26
CA ASP A 336 -3.29 11.91 7.89
C ASP A 336 -2.20 12.27 8.91
N ILE A 337 -2.22 13.49 9.45
CA ILE A 337 -1.25 13.94 10.47
C ILE A 337 -1.45 13.15 11.77
N ILE A 338 -2.69 12.90 12.18
CA ILE A 338 -3.00 12.13 13.38
C ILE A 338 -2.52 10.68 13.18
N ILE A 339 -2.87 10.05 12.06
CA ILE A 339 -2.43 8.69 11.71
C ILE A 339 -0.91 8.60 11.75
N LYS A 340 -0.21 9.56 11.12
CA LYS A 340 1.26 9.59 11.15
C LYS A 340 1.83 9.69 12.56
N ARG A 341 1.22 10.49 13.45
CA ARG A 341 1.66 10.58 14.85
C ARG A 341 1.42 9.26 15.59
N GLN A 342 0.34 8.54 15.29
CA GLN A 342 0.04 7.23 15.84
C GLN A 342 1.05 6.19 15.36
N GLU A 343 1.36 6.16 14.06
CA GLU A 343 2.42 5.34 13.48
C GLU A 343 3.77 5.63 14.14
N GLU A 344 4.19 6.90 14.23
CA GLU A 344 5.45 7.29 14.87
C GLU A 344 5.53 6.85 16.34
N ALA A 345 4.43 6.95 17.09
CA ALA A 345 4.38 6.50 18.48
C ALA A 345 4.51 4.97 18.60
N PHE A 346 3.82 4.22 17.74
CA PHE A 346 3.93 2.76 17.71
C PHE A 346 5.33 2.30 17.27
N ASP A 347 5.90 2.95 16.24
CA ASP A 347 7.22 2.63 15.70
C ASP A 347 8.33 2.76 16.74
N VAL A 348 8.22 3.70 17.68
CA VAL A 348 9.19 3.82 18.78
C VAL A 348 9.25 2.52 19.61
N GLU A 349 8.09 1.98 20.00
CA GLU A 349 8.02 0.73 20.76
C GLU A 349 8.36 -0.49 19.90
N TYR A 350 7.84 -0.55 18.67
CA TYR A 350 8.12 -1.64 17.74
C TYR A 350 9.61 -1.77 17.42
N ASN A 351 10.31 -0.66 17.17
CA ASN A 351 11.75 -0.67 16.91
C ASN A 351 12.57 -1.18 18.11
N LYS A 352 12.12 -0.91 19.34
CA LYS A 352 12.73 -1.50 20.54
C LYS A 352 12.54 -3.02 20.55
N TRP A 353 11.33 -3.49 20.31
CA TRP A 353 11.03 -4.93 20.29
C TRP A 353 11.78 -5.66 19.18
N GLN A 354 11.93 -5.03 18.01
CA GLN A 354 12.72 -5.55 16.90
C GLN A 354 14.20 -5.78 17.27
N GLY A 355 14.78 -4.93 18.12
CA GLY A 355 16.15 -5.09 18.62
C GLY A 355 16.32 -6.22 19.64
N GLU A 356 15.23 -6.63 20.30
CA GLU A 356 15.20 -7.63 21.36
C GLU A 356 14.65 -8.99 20.91
N LYS A 357 14.08 -9.08 19.69
CA LYS A 357 13.36 -10.26 19.22
C LYS A 357 14.26 -11.48 19.09
N GLU A 358 13.73 -12.63 19.49
CA GLU A 358 14.31 -13.93 19.18
C GLU A 358 13.47 -14.62 18.10
N VAL A 359 14.08 -14.93 16.95
CA VAL A 359 13.37 -15.55 15.82
C VAL A 359 14.02 -16.86 15.40
N LYS A 360 13.19 -17.90 15.22
CA LYS A 360 13.61 -19.21 14.72
C LYS A 360 12.68 -19.64 13.60
N LEU A 361 13.20 -19.63 12.38
CA LEU A 361 12.52 -20.13 11.18
C LEU A 361 13.02 -21.52 10.82
N ASN A 362 12.12 -22.48 10.71
CA ASN A 362 12.38 -23.75 10.05
C ASN A 362 12.31 -23.57 8.53
N LYS A 363 13.44 -23.17 7.92
CA LYS A 363 13.55 -22.90 6.49
C LYS A 363 13.19 -24.08 5.61
N GLU A 364 13.48 -25.30 6.07
CA GLU A 364 13.14 -26.52 5.31
C GLU A 364 11.63 -26.65 5.18
N ILE A 365 10.89 -26.50 6.29
CA ILE A 365 9.43 -26.56 6.24
C ILE A 365 8.86 -25.36 5.46
N TRP A 366 9.32 -24.15 5.74
CA TRP A 366 8.85 -22.93 5.06
C TRP A 366 9.02 -22.98 3.54
N ASN A 367 10.23 -23.29 3.06
CA ASN A 367 10.52 -23.35 1.63
C ASN A 367 9.75 -24.46 0.93
N SER A 368 9.39 -25.52 1.65
CA SER A 368 8.66 -26.67 1.14
C SER A 368 7.15 -26.48 1.02
N ILE A 369 6.60 -25.33 1.45
CA ILE A 369 5.18 -25.01 1.25
C ILE A 369 5.00 -24.68 -0.23
N ASP A 370 4.31 -25.55 -0.97
CA ASP A 370 3.96 -25.28 -2.37
C ASP A 370 2.73 -24.36 -2.41
N ILE A 371 2.89 -23.18 -3.01
CA ILE A 371 1.82 -22.22 -3.24
C ILE A 371 1.46 -22.11 -4.72
N THR A 372 2.09 -22.90 -5.59
CA THR A 372 1.90 -22.87 -7.05
C THR A 372 0.97 -23.98 -7.52
N GLY A 373 1.00 -25.15 -6.84
CA GLY A 373 0.07 -26.24 -7.09
C GLY A 373 -1.37 -25.91 -6.67
N GLU A 374 -2.34 -26.57 -7.31
CA GLU A 374 -3.61 -26.87 -6.63
C GLU A 374 -3.24 -27.90 -5.54
N LEU A 375 -3.66 -27.69 -4.28
CA LEU A 375 -3.40 -28.65 -3.20
C LEU A 375 -3.69 -30.07 -3.70
N VAL A 376 -2.63 -30.82 -3.96
CA VAL A 376 -2.69 -32.09 -4.69
C VAL A 376 -3.25 -33.16 -3.76
N LYS A 377 -4.27 -33.85 -4.28
CA LYS A 377 -5.04 -34.97 -3.71
C LYS A 377 -4.31 -35.94 -2.80
#